data_AF-A0A8T6RKQ0-F1
#
_entry.id   AF-A0A8T6RKQ0-F1
#
_cell.length_a   1.000
_cell.length_b   1.000
_cell.length_c   1.000
_cell.angle_alpha   90.00
_cell.angle_beta   90.00
_cell.angle_gamma   90.00
#
_symmetry.space_group_name_H-M   'P 1'
#
loop_
_entity.id
_entity.type
_entity.pdbx_description
1 polymer ?
#
loop_
_entity_poly.entity_id
_entity_poly.type
_entity_poly.pdbx_seq_one_letter_code
_entity_poly.pdbx_strand_id
1 'polypeptide(L)'
;MVNKVKTGAILALIGSILTLFAGFLVFSTIAMTEMEIQALIAQYKSSFPTLNVTIDYTLLYVKAAFIVVTGIVGIVGAILILKEIKAGAFICIILGFFILISAFIPIGYVTTTITGLPGYTSLEPILATLGGTFIYIDPIMTSIGGIVGYLGLKE
;
A
#
# COMPACT_ATOMS: atom_id res chain seq x y z
N MET A 1 18.67 21.55 20.54
CA MET A 1 17.20 21.62 20.47
C MET A 1 16.67 21.83 19.04
N VAL A 2 16.66 23.05 18.48
CA VAL A 2 15.96 23.39 17.22
C VAL A 2 16.37 22.55 16.00
N ASN A 3 17.66 22.22 15.87
CA ASN A 3 18.14 21.42 14.73
C ASN A 3 17.61 19.98 14.77
N LYS A 4 17.52 19.33 15.94
CA LYS A 4 17.06 17.93 16.03
C LYS A 4 15.57 17.80 15.73
N VAL A 5 14.74 18.75 16.20
CA VAL A 5 13.30 18.79 15.90
C VAL A 5 13.07 18.96 14.39
N LYS A 6 13.76 19.92 13.77
CA LYS A 6 13.65 20.16 12.32
C LYS A 6 14.15 18.97 11.50
N THR A 7 15.32 18.43 11.83
CA THR A 7 15.87 17.26 11.14
C THR A 7 14.95 16.04 11.29
N GLY A 8 14.44 15.76 12.48
CA GLY A 8 13.51 14.66 12.72
C GLY A 8 12.22 14.80 11.91
N ALA A 9 11.62 15.99 11.91
CA ALA A 9 10.43 16.25 11.11
C ALA A 9 10.67 16.13 9.60
N ILE A 10 11.80 16.63 9.08
CA ILE A 10 12.15 16.52 7.66
C ILE A 10 12.31 15.06 7.24
N LEU A 11 13.03 14.26 8.05
CA LEU A 11 13.20 12.83 7.78
C LEU A 11 11.85 12.10 7.79
N ALA A 12 10.99 12.41 8.76
CA ALA A 12 9.65 11.84 8.83
C ALA A 12 8.77 12.24 7.63
N LEU A 13 8.89 13.49 7.18
CA LEU A 13 8.17 13.98 6.01
C LEU A 13 8.62 13.27 4.72
N ILE A 14 9.93 13.12 4.52
CA ILE A 14 10.49 12.40 3.37
C ILE A 14 10.00 10.96 3.35
N GLY A 15 10.11 10.23 4.47
CA GLY A 15 9.62 8.85 4.56
C GLY A 15 8.12 8.73 4.27
N SER A 16 7.33 9.70 4.72
CA SER A 16 5.88 9.73 4.50
C SER A 16 5.51 10.06 3.04
N ILE A 17 6.23 10.98 2.39
CA ILE A 17 6.05 11.30 0.96
C ILE A 17 6.42 10.09 0.10
N LEU A 18 7.53 9.44 0.41
CA LEU A 18 7.90 8.20 -0.25
C LEU A 18 6.76 7.19 -0.08
N THR A 19 6.20 7.01 1.13
CA THR A 19 5.10 6.06 1.37
C THR A 19 3.88 6.35 0.49
N LEU A 20 3.52 7.63 0.29
CA LEU A 20 2.46 8.01 -0.64
C LEU A 20 2.80 7.65 -2.09
N PHE A 21 4.06 7.85 -2.48
CA PHE A 21 4.53 7.46 -3.81
C PHE A 21 4.46 5.94 -4.03
N ALA A 22 4.72 5.10 -3.01
CA ALA A 22 4.42 3.65 -3.10
C ALA A 22 2.95 3.42 -3.37
N GLY A 23 2.07 4.08 -2.60
CA GLY A 23 0.63 3.93 -2.75
C GLY A 23 0.20 4.20 -4.19
N PHE A 24 0.75 5.25 -4.80
CA PHE A 24 0.54 5.56 -6.21
C PHE A 24 1.06 4.46 -7.15
N LEU A 25 2.29 3.99 -6.99
CA LEU A 25 2.86 2.93 -7.82
C LEU A 25 2.07 1.61 -7.72
N VAL A 26 1.62 1.25 -6.51
CA VAL A 26 0.75 0.09 -6.27
C VAL A 26 -0.56 0.27 -7.03
N PHE A 27 -1.21 1.43 -6.92
CA PHE A 27 -2.44 1.72 -7.63
C PHE A 27 -2.26 1.63 -9.16
N SER A 28 -1.20 2.23 -9.71
CA SER A 28 -0.91 2.15 -11.14
C SER A 28 -0.69 0.71 -11.60
N THR A 29 0.01 -0.10 -10.81
CA THR A 29 0.25 -1.52 -11.11
C THR A 29 -1.05 -2.32 -11.12
N ILE A 30 -1.94 -2.08 -10.16
CA ILE A 30 -3.28 -2.71 -10.11
C ILE A 30 -4.07 -2.34 -11.37
N ALA A 31 -4.12 -1.05 -11.72
CA ALA A 31 -4.86 -0.57 -12.89
C ALA A 31 -4.31 -1.14 -14.21
N MET A 32 -2.99 -1.24 -14.37
CA MET A 32 -2.38 -1.89 -15.55
C MET A 32 -2.73 -3.37 -15.62
N THR A 33 -2.65 -4.08 -14.48
CA THR A 33 -3.00 -5.51 -14.40
C THR A 33 -4.46 -5.73 -14.75
N GLU A 34 -5.36 -4.88 -14.28
CA GLU A 34 -6.78 -4.93 -14.62
C GLU A 34 -7.01 -4.76 -16.13
N MET A 35 -6.35 -3.79 -16.74
CA MET A 35 -6.47 -3.54 -18.18
C MET A 35 -5.97 -4.72 -19.01
N GLU A 36 -4.82 -5.30 -18.64
CA GLU A 36 -4.27 -6.48 -19.33
C GLU A 36 -5.19 -7.69 -19.20
N ILE A 37 -5.75 -7.93 -18.01
CA ILE A 37 -6.67 -9.05 -17.82
C ILE A 37 -7.99 -8.83 -18.57
N GLN A 38 -8.53 -7.61 -18.57
CA GLN A 38 -9.74 -7.30 -19.36
C GLN A 38 -9.52 -7.50 -20.86
N ALA A 39 -8.36 -7.09 -21.38
CA ALA A 39 -7.98 -7.34 -22.77
C ALA A 39 -7.91 -8.85 -23.07
N LEU A 40 -7.33 -9.63 -22.16
CA LEU A 40 -7.26 -11.09 -22.29
C LEU A 40 -8.66 -11.73 -22.25
N ILE A 41 -9.54 -11.30 -21.36
CA ILE A 41 -10.94 -11.76 -21.30
C ILE A 41 -11.67 -11.44 -22.60
N ALA A 42 -11.51 -10.24 -23.14
CA ALA A 42 -12.12 -9.84 -24.41
C ALA A 42 -11.63 -10.72 -25.58
N GLN A 43 -10.33 -11.04 -25.60
CA GLN A 43 -9.75 -11.96 -26.57
C GLN A 43 -10.39 -13.35 -26.46
N TYR A 44 -10.52 -13.92 -25.25
CA TYR A 44 -11.13 -15.26 -25.08
C TYR A 44 -12.63 -15.28 -25.36
N LYS A 45 -13.38 -14.22 -25.01
CA LYS A 45 -14.81 -14.10 -25.32
C LYS A 45 -15.11 -14.13 -26.82
N SER A 46 -14.17 -13.68 -27.65
CA SER A 46 -14.31 -13.80 -29.11
C SER A 46 -14.35 -15.25 -29.60
N SER A 47 -13.69 -16.16 -28.87
CA SER A 47 -13.66 -17.60 -29.17
C SER A 47 -14.69 -18.41 -28.36
N PHE A 48 -15.10 -17.89 -27.19
CA PHE A 48 -16.07 -18.52 -26.29
C PHE A 48 -17.10 -17.48 -25.83
N PRO A 49 -18.20 -17.28 -26.57
CA PRO A 49 -19.19 -16.22 -26.29
C PRO A 49 -19.89 -16.37 -24.93
N THR A 50 -19.94 -17.60 -24.40
CA THR A 50 -20.55 -17.93 -23.11
C THR A 50 -19.59 -17.79 -21.92
N LEU A 51 -18.33 -17.44 -22.17
CA LEU A 51 -17.32 -17.31 -21.13
C LEU A 51 -17.62 -16.09 -20.25
N ASN A 52 -17.92 -16.31 -18.98
CA ASN A 52 -18.02 -15.25 -17.99
C ASN A 52 -16.85 -15.35 -17.02
N VAL A 53 -16.09 -14.26 -16.93
CA VAL A 53 -14.96 -14.10 -16.03
C VAL A 53 -15.25 -12.95 -15.09
N THR A 54 -15.19 -13.20 -13.78
CA THR A 54 -15.31 -12.18 -12.74
C THR A 54 -14.04 -12.19 -11.90
N ILE A 55 -13.53 -11.00 -11.60
CA ILE A 55 -12.29 -10.82 -10.85
C ILE A 55 -12.55 -9.85 -9.70
N ASP A 56 -12.15 -10.27 -8.50
CA ASP A 56 -12.23 -9.44 -7.30
C ASP A 56 -10.87 -8.79 -7.00
N TYR A 57 -10.83 -7.46 -7.11
CA TYR A 57 -9.67 -6.61 -6.80
C TYR A 57 -9.82 -5.85 -5.48
N THR A 58 -10.90 -6.08 -4.73
CA THR A 58 -11.26 -5.29 -3.53
C THR A 58 -10.12 -5.23 -2.53
N LEU A 59 -9.51 -6.38 -2.22
CA LEU A 59 -8.45 -6.46 -1.22
C LEU A 59 -7.18 -5.70 -1.66
N LEU A 60 -6.92 -5.61 -2.97
CA LEU A 60 -5.79 -4.85 -3.53
C LEU A 60 -6.02 -3.34 -3.41
N TYR A 61 -7.23 -2.85 -3.72
CA TYR A 61 -7.56 -1.43 -3.56
C TYR A 61 -7.63 -1.01 -2.09
N VAL A 62 -8.15 -1.87 -1.21
CA VAL A 62 -8.12 -1.62 0.25
C VAL A 62 -6.68 -1.49 0.73
N LYS A 63 -5.77 -2.34 0.27
CA LYS A 63 -4.33 -2.22 0.56
C LYS A 63 -3.74 -0.91 0.04
N ALA A 64 -4.01 -0.54 -1.22
CA ALA A 64 -3.53 0.71 -1.79
C ALA A 64 -4.02 1.93 -0.99
N ALA A 65 -5.32 1.96 -0.63
CA ALA A 65 -5.90 3.00 0.20
C ALA A 65 -5.24 3.06 1.58
N PHE A 66 -4.94 1.91 2.18
CA PHE A 66 -4.28 1.85 3.47
C PHE A 66 -2.86 2.43 3.45
N ILE A 67 -2.07 2.14 2.40
CA ILE A 67 -0.74 2.75 2.19
C ILE A 67 -0.87 4.27 2.10
N VAL A 68 -1.83 4.77 1.32
CA VAL A 68 -2.09 6.21 1.18
C VAL A 68 -2.44 6.85 2.53
N VAL A 69 -3.35 6.23 3.29
CA VAL A 69 -3.73 6.72 4.63
C VAL A 69 -2.51 6.76 5.55
N THR A 70 -1.67 5.72 5.58
CA THR A 70 -0.47 5.71 6.42
C THR A 70 0.52 6.82 6.05
N GLY A 71 0.70 7.10 4.75
CA GLY A 71 1.53 8.23 4.29
C GLY A 71 0.96 9.58 4.74
N ILE A 72 -0.36 9.79 4.66
CA ILE A 72 -1.01 11.03 5.12
C ILE A 72 -0.81 11.21 6.64
N VAL A 73 -1.05 10.16 7.43
CA VAL A 73 -0.88 10.24 8.90
C VAL A 73 0.58 10.49 9.27
N GLY A 74 1.54 9.93 8.51
CA GLY A 74 2.96 10.22 8.66
C GLY A 74 3.31 11.70 8.43
N ILE A 75 2.73 12.33 7.39
CA ILE A 75 2.87 13.77 7.13
C ILE A 75 2.30 14.59 8.29
N VAL A 76 1.10 14.22 8.77
CA VAL A 76 0.48 14.88 9.93
C VAL A 76 1.39 14.77 11.16
N GLY A 77 1.96 13.59 11.42
CA GLY A 77 2.94 13.37 12.48
C GLY A 77 4.16 14.28 12.35
N ALA A 78 4.74 14.39 11.15
CA ALA A 78 5.88 15.27 10.88
C ALA A 78 5.56 16.75 11.13
N ILE A 79 4.38 17.22 10.72
CA ILE A 79 3.91 18.59 10.98
C ILE A 79 3.75 18.84 12.49
N LEU A 80 3.22 17.85 13.23
CA LEU A 80 3.10 17.94 14.69
C LEU A 80 4.47 18.02 15.38
N ILE A 81 5.48 17.30 14.87
CA ILE A 81 6.87 17.43 15.35
C ILE A 81 7.39 18.86 15.12
N LEU A 82 7.15 19.46 13.95
CA LEU A 82 7.53 20.86 13.67
C LEU A 82 6.87 21.86 14.60
N LYS A 83 5.66 21.54 15.09
CA LYS A 83 4.94 22.32 16.10
C LYS A 83 5.35 21.98 17.53
N GLU A 84 6.41 21.20 17.70
CA GLU A 84 6.95 20.77 19.00
C GLU A 84 5.99 19.90 19.83
N ILE A 85 5.04 19.23 19.16
CA ILE A 85 4.07 18.36 19.81
C ILE A 85 4.63 16.93 19.85
N LYS A 86 4.91 16.43 21.06
CA LYS A 86 5.46 15.09 21.30
C LYS A 86 4.62 13.96 20.69
N ALA A 87 3.30 14.13 20.63
CA ALA A 87 2.40 13.16 20.00
C ALA A 87 2.73 12.93 18.52
N GLY A 88 3.23 13.94 17.80
CA GLY A 88 3.66 13.80 16.41
C GLY A 88 4.81 12.81 16.25
N ALA A 89 5.79 12.86 17.15
CA ALA A 89 6.93 11.94 17.14
C ALA A 89 6.49 10.49 17.41
N PHE A 90 5.58 10.29 18.37
CA PHE A 90 5.00 8.97 18.64
C PHE A 90 4.22 8.42 17.45
N ILE A 91 3.43 9.25 16.77
CA ILE A 91 2.70 8.87 15.56
C ILE A 91 3.66 8.36 14.49
N CYS A 92 4.74 9.10 14.20
CA CYS A 92 5.73 8.70 13.18
C CYS A 92 6.45 7.39 13.55
N ILE A 93 6.80 7.19 14.83
CA ILE A 93 7.44 5.95 15.31
C ILE A 93 6.49 4.75 15.16
N ILE A 94 5.25 4.87 15.67
CA ILE A 94 4.26 3.78 15.61
C ILE A 94 3.95 3.42 14.16
N LEU A 95 3.72 4.41 13.31
CA LEU A 95 3.47 4.19 11.89
C LEU A 95 4.65 3.53 11.20
N GLY A 96 5.86 4.01 11.45
CA GLY A 96 7.06 3.43 10.85
C GLY A 96 7.22 1.95 11.20
N PHE A 97 7.07 1.56 12.46
CA PHE A 97 7.09 0.14 12.85
C PHE A 97 5.94 -0.66 12.26
N PHE A 98 4.75 -0.09 12.22
CA PHE A 98 3.58 -0.76 11.66
C PHE A 98 3.70 -1.00 10.15
N ILE A 99 4.26 -0.04 9.40
CA ILE A 99 4.58 -0.20 7.97
C ILE A 99 5.68 -1.26 7.79
N LEU A 100 6.72 -1.24 8.66
CA LEU A 100 7.79 -2.25 8.64
C LEU A 100 7.24 -3.66 8.82
N ILE A 101 6.34 -3.88 9.78
CA ILE A 101 5.74 -5.20 10.03
C ILE A 101 4.81 -5.60 8.88
N SER A 102 3.98 -4.67 8.40
CA SER A 102 3.05 -4.97 7.31
C SER A 102 3.77 -5.32 6.00
N ALA A 103 5.00 -4.84 5.78
CA ALA A 103 5.81 -5.21 4.63
C ALA A 103 6.05 -6.72 4.49
N PHE A 104 6.04 -7.47 5.59
CA PHE A 104 6.24 -8.92 5.60
C PHE A 104 4.94 -9.73 5.50
N ILE A 105 3.78 -9.07 5.50
CA ILE A 105 2.49 -9.74 5.44
C ILE A 105 1.93 -9.58 4.02
N PRO A 106 1.78 -10.68 3.25
CA PRO A 106 1.06 -10.63 1.99
C PRO A 106 -0.43 -10.37 2.27
N ILE A 107 -0.91 -9.19 1.87
CA ILE A 107 -2.32 -8.81 1.98
C ILE A 107 -2.82 -8.56 0.56
N GLY A 108 -3.52 -9.52 -0.03
CA GLY A 108 -4.05 -9.39 -1.39
C GLY A 108 -3.95 -10.68 -2.16
N TYR A 109 -5.11 -11.20 -2.57
CA TYR A 109 -5.23 -12.26 -3.55
C TYR A 109 -6.23 -11.79 -4.60
N VAL A 110 -5.89 -11.95 -5.86
CA VAL A 110 -6.86 -11.81 -6.95
C VAL A 110 -7.61 -13.12 -7.04
N THR A 111 -8.93 -13.09 -6.89
CA THR A 111 -9.76 -14.28 -7.09
C THR A 111 -10.41 -14.20 -8.46
N THR A 112 -10.20 -15.22 -9.30
CA THR A 112 -10.79 -15.30 -10.64
C THR A 112 -11.83 -16.41 -10.67
N THR A 113 -13.05 -16.07 -11.05
CA THR A 113 -14.13 -17.06 -11.28
C THR A 113 -14.37 -17.15 -12.78
N ILE A 114 -14.32 -18.37 -13.33
CA ILE A 114 -14.50 -18.64 -14.77
C ILE A 114 -15.69 -19.59 -14.93
N THR A 115 -16.63 -19.24 -15.82
CA THR A 115 -17.82 -20.05 -16.11
C THR A 115 -18.09 -20.12 -17.61
N GLY A 116 -18.68 -21.22 -18.11
CA GLY A 116 -19.17 -21.34 -19.49
C GLY A 116 -18.20 -21.93 -20.53
N LEU A 117 -17.18 -22.69 -20.09
CA LEU A 117 -16.31 -23.48 -20.97
C LEU A 117 -16.92 -24.87 -21.27
N PRO A 118 -16.85 -25.38 -22.53
CA PRO A 118 -17.31 -26.73 -22.85
C PRO A 118 -16.52 -27.77 -22.05
N GLY A 119 -17.21 -28.57 -21.23
CA GLY A 119 -16.61 -29.60 -20.37
C GLY A 119 -16.40 -29.21 -18.90
N TYR A 120 -16.63 -27.95 -18.52
CA TYR A 120 -16.58 -27.49 -17.13
C TYR A 120 -17.99 -27.09 -16.66
N THR A 121 -18.65 -27.99 -15.95
CA THR A 121 -19.99 -27.77 -15.35
C THR A 121 -19.93 -27.22 -13.93
N SER A 122 -18.75 -27.20 -13.29
CA SER A 122 -18.57 -26.65 -11.96
C SER A 122 -18.08 -25.20 -12.01
N LEU A 123 -18.72 -24.37 -11.19
CA LEU A 123 -18.26 -23.06 -10.72
C LEU A 123 -16.96 -23.22 -9.91
N GLU A 124 -15.92 -23.81 -10.50
CA GLU A 124 -14.64 -23.93 -9.82
C GLU A 124 -13.83 -22.65 -10.07
N PRO A 125 -13.64 -21.81 -9.04
CA PRO A 125 -12.81 -20.62 -9.18
C PRO A 125 -11.38 -21.09 -9.47
N ILE A 126 -10.87 -20.72 -10.65
CA ILE A 126 -9.45 -20.85 -10.93
C ILE A 126 -8.77 -19.75 -10.11
N LEU A 127 -8.29 -20.12 -8.92
CA LEU A 127 -7.55 -19.25 -8.00
C LEU A 127 -6.17 -18.89 -8.60
N ALA A 128 -6.15 -17.93 -9.51
CA ALA A 128 -4.92 -17.29 -9.97
C ALA A 128 -4.40 -16.37 -8.87
N THR A 129 -3.54 -16.91 -7.99
CA THR A 129 -3.01 -16.18 -6.84
C THR A 129 -1.90 -15.22 -7.29
N LEU A 130 -2.26 -13.98 -7.63
CA LEU A 130 -1.29 -12.88 -7.77
C LEU A 130 -0.94 -12.34 -6.37
N GLY A 131 0.03 -12.98 -5.72
CA GLY A 131 0.56 -12.53 -4.43
C GLY A 131 1.43 -11.29 -4.60
N GLY A 132 0.86 -10.11 -4.33
CA GLY A 132 1.61 -8.85 -4.29
C GLY A 132 2.17 -8.58 -2.90
N THR A 133 3.48 -8.68 -2.70
CA THR A 133 4.16 -8.13 -1.50
C THR A 133 4.06 -6.60 -1.49
N PHE A 134 4.23 -5.97 -0.32
CA PHE A 134 4.37 -4.51 -0.28
C PHE A 134 5.60 -4.11 -1.09
N ILE A 135 5.44 -3.11 -1.97
CA ILE A 135 6.58 -2.44 -2.58
C ILE A 135 7.40 -1.82 -1.44
N TYR A 136 8.70 -2.11 -1.44
CA TYR A 136 9.69 -1.59 -0.49
C TYR A 136 9.64 -0.06 -0.48
N ILE A 137 8.97 0.53 0.49
CA ILE A 137 9.19 1.94 0.80
C ILE A 137 9.52 2.10 2.25
N ASP A 138 10.64 2.79 2.42
CA ASP A 138 11.47 2.96 3.60
C ASP A 138 10.68 3.42 4.83
N PRO A 139 10.14 2.47 5.63
CA PRO A 139 9.48 2.82 6.89
C PRO A 139 10.52 3.31 7.92
N ILE A 140 11.80 3.10 7.63
CA ILE A 140 12.92 3.41 8.49
C ILE A 140 13.11 4.92 8.52
N MET A 141 12.98 5.63 7.38
CA MET A 141 13.04 7.10 7.39
C MET A 141 11.94 7.74 8.25
N THR A 142 10.70 7.24 8.17
CA THR A 142 9.60 7.73 9.02
C THR A 142 9.86 7.43 10.49
N SER A 143 10.35 6.22 10.80
CA SER A 143 10.69 5.80 12.16
C SER A 143 11.84 6.62 12.76
N ILE A 144 12.95 6.73 12.02
CA ILE A 144 14.16 7.48 12.42
C ILE A 144 13.79 8.96 12.59
N GLY A 145 13.02 9.53 11.67
CA GLY A 145 12.55 10.91 11.78
C GLY A 145 11.75 11.14 13.06
N GLY A 146 10.84 10.22 13.39
CA GLY A 146 10.11 10.22 14.65
C GLY A 146 11.02 10.13 15.88
N ILE A 147 12.01 9.23 15.88
CA ILE A 147 12.98 9.05 16.99
C ILE A 147 13.82 10.32 17.18
N VAL A 148 14.41 10.85 16.11
CA VAL A 148 15.24 12.07 16.14
C VAL A 148 14.41 13.27 16.59
N GLY A 149 13.17 13.39 16.11
CA GLY A 149 12.23 14.41 16.54
C GLY A 149 11.92 14.32 18.03
N TYR A 150 11.62 13.11 18.54
CA TYR A 150 11.36 12.88 19.95
C TYR A 150 12.55 13.25 20.85
N LEU A 151 13.76 12.84 20.46
CA LEU A 151 14.99 13.18 21.19
C LEU A 151 15.21 14.70 21.22
N GLY A 152 14.90 15.40 20.14
CA GLY A 152 14.97 16.87 20.08
C GLY A 152 13.94 17.60 20.96
N LEU A 153 12.83 16.95 21.32
CA LEU A 153 11.77 17.48 22.18
C LEU A 153 11.91 17.10 23.67
N LYS A 154 12.90 16.25 24.00
CA LYS A 154 13.17 15.77 25.37
C LYS A 154 14.30 16.56 26.04
N GLU A 155 15.21 17.11 25.24
CA GLU A 155 16.22 18.09 25.66
C GLU A 155 15.60 19.47 25.87
#